data_AF-A0A2W2CXG3-F1
#
_entry.id   AF-A0A2W2CXG3-F1
#
_cell.length_a   1.000
_cell.length_b   1.000
_cell.length_c   1.000
_cell.angle_alpha   90.00
_cell.angle_beta   90.00
_cell.angle_gamma   90.00
#
_symmetry.space_group_name_H-M   'P 1'
#
loop_
_entity.id
_entity.type
_entity.pdbx_description
1 polymer ?
#
loop_
_entity_poly.entity_id
_entity_poly.type
_entity_poly.pdbx_seq_one_letter_code
_entity_poly.pdbx_strand_id
1 'polypeptide(L)'
;MPTERLYGLLPAVHRERDAALGGTLRALLAVLETELVAAEERLGAQYDDWFVETCAPEVLPRIAELVGLDPAALPVDRTRAFVADTVSRHRRRGTTAALAQAAAAATGWQVRIVEYFGLLGMTQHVGHPRVGSGGTVDVRDTAALDRHGGPEASLATRPDVRRIGSGRGRHNVPNVGVFVWRGETFTAGPVEATPVPDQPGVRLVHPLGIDAEVTAVELVDIDGGPAPLVDLDQGRLTFTGAAPTRCRIRYRYRSPGRIGGGPYRRDVAAATRTLTDATSLLTALSTLDGTLTVGGDVVLDRDMTVTAAGTGDVTVTVQAADGSRPTLRGALRIRAGAGVRVVLDGLLIGGPVTLDGAGQLVLRHCTVPAGVTGSQLLLESTVSGPVRQPDGSRLAATDSVLAEGTLDVAELTRVTVLGPVTAGRLTAMESIFAVDPTATETVTLRSCVAPAGLGRTPRFRATRYGAWGYADPAPGERADIGAYAGSRRTHHDAALRAVVDEYLPYGLEAGIIDVP
;
A
#
# COMPACT_ATOMS: atom_id res chain seq x y z
N MET A 1 27.78 6.28 -53.67
CA MET A 1 27.46 6.66 -55.06
C MET A 1 26.06 7.22 -55.01
N PRO A 2 25.77 8.40 -55.59
CA PRO A 2 24.39 8.85 -55.72
C PRO A 2 23.62 7.74 -56.42
N THR A 3 22.52 7.32 -55.82
CA THR A 3 21.56 6.45 -56.51
C THR A 3 21.18 7.19 -57.79
N GLU A 4 21.25 6.55 -58.96
CA GLU A 4 20.81 7.15 -60.23
C GLU A 4 19.43 6.61 -60.58
N ARG A 5 18.52 6.62 -59.59
CA ARG A 5 17.18 6.05 -59.71
C ARG A 5 16.39 6.81 -60.77
N LEU A 6 16.43 8.15 -60.75
CA LEU A 6 15.67 8.97 -61.71
C LEU A 6 16.21 8.84 -63.13
N TYR A 7 17.54 8.86 -63.30
CA TYR A 7 18.15 8.65 -64.61
C TYR A 7 17.87 7.22 -65.12
N GLY A 8 17.91 6.21 -64.24
CA GLY A 8 17.60 4.82 -64.55
C GLY A 8 16.16 4.56 -64.99
N LEU A 9 15.20 5.40 -64.59
CA LEU A 9 13.80 5.32 -65.02
C LEU A 9 13.58 5.85 -66.44
N LEU A 10 14.55 6.56 -67.04
CA LEU A 10 14.42 7.04 -68.41
C LEU A 10 14.58 5.90 -69.44
N PRO A 11 13.78 5.92 -70.53
CA PRO A 11 13.97 5.01 -71.65
C PRO A 11 15.40 5.05 -72.20
N ALA A 12 15.92 3.90 -72.63
CA ALA A 12 17.31 3.75 -73.08
C ALA A 12 17.70 4.76 -74.17
N VAL A 13 16.79 5.06 -75.10
CA VAL A 13 17.00 6.02 -76.21
C VAL A 13 17.39 7.42 -75.72
N HIS A 14 16.85 7.88 -74.57
CA HIS A 14 17.19 9.19 -74.01
C HIS A 14 18.53 9.18 -73.28
N ARG A 15 18.87 8.06 -72.64
CA ARG A 15 20.16 7.88 -71.95
C ARG A 15 21.34 7.80 -72.92
N GLU A 16 21.15 7.11 -74.05
CA GLU A 16 22.14 7.04 -75.13
C GLU A 16 22.39 8.42 -75.76
N ARG A 17 21.32 9.19 -76.00
CA ARG A 17 21.43 10.55 -76.54
C ARG A 17 22.09 11.53 -75.56
N ASP A 18 21.78 11.45 -74.27
CA ASP A 18 22.41 12.30 -73.26
C ASP A 18 23.91 11.98 -73.10
N ALA A 19 24.28 10.70 -73.13
CA ALA A 19 25.69 10.28 -73.11
C ALA A 19 26.46 10.84 -74.32
N ALA A 20 25.83 10.88 -75.50
CA ALA A 20 26.41 11.50 -76.70
C ALA A 20 26.52 13.04 -76.62
N LEU A 21 25.71 13.69 -75.79
CA LEU A 21 25.65 15.15 -75.60
C LEU A 21 26.38 15.62 -74.31
N GLY A 22 27.24 14.78 -73.73
CA GLY A 22 28.07 15.14 -72.58
C GLY A 22 27.42 14.99 -71.21
N GLY A 23 26.25 14.35 -71.11
CA GLY A 23 25.65 13.95 -69.82
C GLY A 23 24.99 15.07 -69.02
N THR A 24 24.54 16.14 -69.68
CA THR A 24 23.94 17.31 -69.00
C THR A 24 22.61 16.94 -68.33
N LEU A 25 21.80 16.06 -68.96
CA LEU A 25 20.53 15.60 -68.38
C LEU A 25 20.78 14.70 -67.16
N ARG A 26 21.79 13.82 -67.21
CA ARG A 26 22.24 13.03 -66.05
C ARG A 26 22.65 13.94 -64.87
N ALA A 27 23.42 14.99 -65.13
CA ALA A 27 23.83 15.95 -64.09
C ALA A 27 22.63 16.71 -63.48
N LEU A 28 21.69 17.16 -64.32
CA LEU A 28 20.46 17.80 -63.85
C LEU A 28 19.60 16.85 -63.00
N LEU A 29 19.40 15.62 -63.47
CA LEU A 29 18.63 14.61 -62.75
C LEU A 29 19.29 14.18 -61.44
N ALA A 30 20.62 14.18 -61.36
CA ALA A 30 21.33 13.92 -60.10
C ALA A 30 21.06 15.00 -59.03
N VAL A 31 20.96 16.27 -59.43
CA VAL A 31 20.57 17.35 -58.51
C VAL A 31 19.10 17.21 -58.10
N LEU A 32 18.20 16.94 -59.05
CA LEU A 32 16.79 16.69 -58.76
C LEU A 32 16.58 15.46 -57.86
N GLU A 33 17.40 14.42 -58.01
CA GLU A 33 17.35 13.22 -57.18
C GLU A 33 17.78 13.51 -55.74
N THR A 34 18.73 14.42 -55.52
CA THR A 34 19.14 14.85 -54.18
C THR A 34 17.96 15.49 -53.42
N GLU A 35 17.24 16.40 -54.07
CA GLU A 35 16.04 17.03 -53.49
C GLU A 35 14.90 16.03 -53.31
N LEU A 36 14.73 15.07 -54.24
CA LEU A 36 13.73 14.03 -54.11
C LEU A 36 14.01 13.12 -52.90
N VAL A 37 15.25 12.69 -52.70
CA VAL A 37 15.64 11.89 -51.53
C VAL A 37 15.41 12.66 -50.25
N ALA A 38 15.80 13.94 -50.18
CA ALA A 38 15.54 14.79 -49.03
C ALA A 38 14.03 14.94 -48.75
N ALA A 39 13.21 15.04 -49.80
CA ALA A 39 11.75 15.08 -49.67
C ALA A 39 11.17 13.73 -49.18
N GLU A 40 11.66 12.60 -49.70
CA GLU A 40 11.26 11.25 -49.27
C GLU A 40 11.64 10.98 -47.81
N GLU A 41 12.85 11.35 -47.39
CA GLU A 41 13.31 11.23 -46.00
C GLU A 41 12.49 12.12 -45.06
N ARG A 42 12.21 13.37 -45.46
CA ARG A 42 11.37 14.28 -44.67
C ARG A 42 9.94 13.77 -44.56
N LEU A 43 9.38 13.19 -45.62
CA LEU A 43 8.06 12.55 -45.60
C LEU A 43 8.07 11.34 -44.67
N GLY A 44 9.10 10.50 -44.74
CA GLY A 44 9.30 9.37 -43.83
C GLY A 44 9.33 9.80 -42.37
N ALA A 45 10.16 10.79 -42.03
CA ALA A 45 10.23 11.36 -40.69
C ALA A 45 8.88 11.94 -40.23
N GLN A 46 8.14 12.60 -41.14
CA GLN A 46 6.81 13.12 -40.82
C GLN A 46 5.77 12.00 -40.56
N TYR A 47 5.89 10.86 -41.25
CA TYR A 47 5.08 9.67 -40.95
C TYR A 47 5.47 9.04 -39.61
N ASP A 48 6.78 8.98 -39.30
CA ASP A 48 7.27 8.49 -38.01
C ASP A 48 6.76 9.37 -36.86
N ASP A 49 6.61 10.67 -37.08
CA ASP A 49 6.05 11.63 -36.12
C ASP A 49 4.56 11.40 -35.77
N TRP A 50 3.85 10.56 -36.52
CA TRP A 50 2.45 10.22 -36.20
C TRP A 50 2.30 9.22 -35.06
N PHE A 51 3.33 8.44 -34.77
CA PHE A 51 3.28 7.39 -33.75
C PHE A 51 4.16 7.74 -32.56
N VAL A 52 3.64 7.50 -31.36
CA VAL A 52 4.35 7.80 -30.11
C VAL A 52 5.62 6.96 -29.99
N GLU A 53 5.72 5.81 -30.65
CA GLU A 53 6.88 4.91 -30.61
C GLU A 53 8.03 5.41 -31.49
N THR A 54 7.73 6.06 -32.62
CA THR A 54 8.70 6.44 -33.65
C THR A 54 8.95 7.94 -33.76
N CYS A 55 8.07 8.79 -33.20
CA CYS A 55 8.17 10.24 -33.34
C CYS A 55 9.49 10.79 -32.77
N ALA A 56 9.95 11.91 -33.31
CA ALA A 56 11.11 12.59 -32.78
C ALA A 56 10.86 13.10 -31.33
N PRO A 57 11.88 13.15 -30.46
CA PRO A 57 11.74 13.62 -29.07
C PRO A 57 11.13 15.02 -28.96
N GLU A 58 11.37 15.90 -29.93
CA GLU A 58 10.83 17.26 -30.01
C GLU A 58 9.34 17.33 -30.37
N VAL A 59 8.78 16.27 -30.97
CA VAL A 59 7.34 16.19 -31.31
C VAL A 59 6.54 15.60 -30.17
N LEU A 60 7.14 14.75 -29.35
CA LEU A 60 6.48 14.07 -28.24
C LEU A 60 5.75 15.02 -27.25
N PRO A 61 6.31 16.18 -26.84
CA PRO A 61 5.59 17.16 -26.03
C PRO A 61 4.30 17.67 -26.66
N ARG A 62 4.27 17.85 -28.00
CA ARG A 62 3.08 18.30 -28.72
C ARG A 62 1.99 17.24 -28.72
N ILE A 63 2.38 15.97 -28.89
CA ILE A 63 1.43 14.85 -28.79
C ILE A 63 0.88 14.76 -27.37
N ALA A 64 1.73 14.96 -26.35
CA ALA A 64 1.31 14.97 -24.95
C ALA A 64 0.24 16.04 -24.68
N GLU A 65 0.46 17.27 -25.15
CA GLU A 65 -0.52 18.36 -25.03
C GLU A 65 -1.85 18.02 -25.71
N LEU A 66 -1.82 17.42 -26.91
CA LEU A 66 -3.03 17.00 -27.62
C LEU A 66 -3.87 15.97 -26.86
N VAL A 67 -3.23 15.13 -26.04
CA VAL A 67 -3.93 14.13 -25.20
C VAL A 67 -4.24 14.65 -23.79
N GLY A 68 -4.04 15.94 -23.55
CA GLY A 68 -4.38 16.62 -22.29
C GLY A 68 -3.33 16.47 -21.19
N LEU A 69 -2.07 16.17 -21.54
CA LEU A 69 -0.96 16.09 -20.59
C LEU A 69 -0.14 17.38 -20.63
N ASP A 70 0.31 17.83 -19.46
CA ASP A 70 1.31 18.90 -19.34
C ASP A 70 2.71 18.31 -19.54
N PRO A 71 3.44 18.65 -20.62
CA PRO A 71 4.78 18.12 -20.87
C PRO A 71 5.78 18.42 -19.75
N ALA A 72 5.61 19.53 -19.03
CA ALA A 72 6.49 19.92 -17.93
C ALA A 72 6.32 19.03 -16.69
N ALA A 73 5.16 18.39 -16.54
CA ALA A 73 4.85 17.48 -15.44
C ALA A 73 5.21 16.01 -15.73
N LEU A 74 5.71 15.71 -16.94
CA LEU A 74 6.00 14.34 -17.33
C LEU A 74 7.35 13.84 -16.77
N PRO A 75 7.44 12.54 -16.44
CA PRO A 75 8.71 11.92 -16.04
C PRO A 75 9.68 11.90 -17.23
N VAL A 76 10.89 12.43 -17.02
CA VAL A 76 11.92 12.58 -18.06
C VAL A 76 12.40 11.24 -18.62
N ASP A 77 12.45 10.20 -17.79
CA ASP A 77 12.92 8.86 -18.15
C ASP A 77 11.86 8.01 -18.87
N ARG A 78 10.57 8.37 -18.76
CA ARG A 78 9.44 7.55 -19.22
C ARG A 78 8.38 8.32 -20.00
N THR A 79 8.71 9.50 -20.50
CA THR A 79 7.77 10.39 -21.20
C THR A 79 7.01 9.67 -22.32
N ARG A 80 7.74 8.93 -23.18
CA ARG A 80 7.17 8.23 -24.34
C ARG A 80 6.16 7.15 -23.93
N ALA A 81 6.54 6.30 -22.97
CA ALA A 81 5.66 5.26 -22.44
C ALA A 81 4.40 5.87 -21.81
N PHE A 82 4.55 6.97 -21.05
CA PHE A 82 3.44 7.63 -20.40
C PHE A 82 2.43 8.24 -21.39
N VAL A 83 2.91 8.86 -22.47
CA VAL A 83 2.06 9.39 -23.56
C VAL A 83 1.35 8.24 -24.28
N ALA A 84 2.07 7.17 -24.64
CA ALA A 84 1.49 6.01 -25.32
C ALA A 84 0.39 5.33 -24.49
N ASP A 85 0.62 5.16 -23.18
CA ASP A 85 -0.37 4.61 -22.25
C ASP A 85 -1.62 5.50 -22.16
N THR A 86 -1.44 6.81 -22.21
CA THR A 86 -2.56 7.77 -22.18
C THR A 86 -3.40 7.68 -23.45
N VAL A 87 -2.77 7.67 -24.63
CA VAL A 87 -3.46 7.45 -25.92
C VAL A 87 -4.24 6.13 -25.88
N SER A 88 -3.59 5.06 -25.43
CA SER A 88 -4.18 3.73 -25.34
C SER A 88 -5.40 3.68 -24.42
N ARG A 89 -5.36 4.37 -23.28
CA ARG A 89 -6.50 4.49 -22.36
C ARG A 89 -7.63 5.31 -22.96
N HIS A 90 -7.35 6.45 -23.60
CA HIS A 90 -8.35 7.29 -24.25
C HIS A 90 -9.09 6.57 -25.38
N ARG A 91 -8.39 5.78 -26.18
CA ARG A 91 -9.01 4.96 -27.25
C ARG A 91 -9.97 3.88 -26.71
N ARG A 92 -9.80 3.47 -25.47
CA ARG A 92 -10.60 2.43 -24.80
C ARG A 92 -11.51 3.03 -23.71
N ARG A 93 -11.69 4.35 -23.69
CA ARG A 93 -12.55 5.05 -22.72
C ARG A 93 -13.95 4.45 -22.74
N GLY A 94 -14.56 4.33 -21.56
CA GLY A 94 -15.85 3.66 -21.40
C GLY A 94 -15.81 2.14 -21.28
N THR A 95 -14.64 1.50 -21.40
CA THR A 95 -14.46 0.08 -21.10
C THR A 95 -14.03 -0.15 -19.65
N THR A 96 -14.41 -1.28 -19.07
CA THR A 96 -13.99 -1.70 -17.72
C THR A 96 -12.47 -1.79 -17.58
N ALA A 97 -11.79 -2.28 -18.61
CA ALA A 97 -10.33 -2.40 -18.64
C ALA A 97 -9.62 -1.04 -18.62
N ALA A 98 -10.10 -0.06 -19.40
CA ALA A 98 -9.51 1.28 -19.41
C ALA A 98 -9.74 2.01 -18.08
N LEU A 99 -10.95 1.92 -17.51
CA LEU A 99 -11.25 2.48 -16.19
C LEU A 99 -10.38 1.85 -15.10
N ALA A 100 -10.23 0.52 -15.08
CA ALA A 100 -9.36 -0.17 -14.13
C ALA A 100 -7.89 0.28 -14.27
N GLN A 101 -7.37 0.35 -15.50
CA GLN A 101 -5.99 0.75 -15.78
C GLN A 101 -5.74 2.21 -15.37
N ALA A 102 -6.66 3.13 -15.71
CA ALA A 102 -6.55 4.54 -15.33
C ALA A 102 -6.60 4.71 -13.81
N ALA A 103 -7.51 4.01 -13.14
CA ALA A 103 -7.67 4.07 -11.69
C ALA A 103 -6.42 3.54 -10.98
N ALA A 104 -5.86 2.42 -11.44
CA ALA A 104 -4.63 1.88 -10.89
C ALA A 104 -3.43 2.81 -11.12
N ALA A 105 -3.32 3.43 -12.30
CA ALA A 105 -2.24 4.38 -12.59
C ALA A 105 -2.31 5.65 -11.73
N ALA A 106 -3.52 6.17 -11.46
CA ALA A 106 -3.71 7.39 -10.67
C ALA A 106 -3.56 7.18 -9.16
N THR A 107 -3.84 5.98 -8.67
CA THR A 107 -3.89 5.68 -7.22
C THR A 107 -2.77 4.78 -6.72
N GLY A 108 -2.14 4.01 -7.61
CA GLY A 108 -1.25 2.90 -7.25
C GLY A 108 -1.99 1.68 -6.68
N TRP A 109 -3.32 1.71 -6.56
CA TRP A 109 -4.10 0.59 -6.03
C TRP A 109 -4.45 -0.42 -7.12
N GLN A 110 -4.60 -1.68 -6.74
CA GLN A 110 -5.25 -2.64 -7.63
C GLN A 110 -6.75 -2.31 -7.69
N VAL A 111 -7.33 -2.31 -8.89
CA VAL A 111 -8.73 -1.96 -9.13
C VAL A 111 -9.37 -2.99 -10.03
N ARG A 112 -10.58 -3.44 -9.66
CA ARG A 112 -11.43 -4.33 -10.45
C ARG A 112 -12.75 -3.66 -10.70
N ILE A 113 -13.17 -3.62 -11.96
CA ILE A 113 -14.45 -3.04 -12.36
C ILE A 113 -15.43 -4.17 -12.64
N VAL A 114 -16.63 -4.07 -12.07
CA VAL A 114 -17.74 -5.02 -12.26
C VAL A 114 -18.95 -4.28 -12.81
N GLU A 115 -19.48 -4.78 -13.92
CA GLU A 115 -20.69 -4.27 -14.54
C GLU A 115 -21.91 -4.97 -13.93
N TYR A 116 -22.68 -4.27 -13.09
CA TYR A 116 -23.77 -4.91 -12.36
C TYR A 116 -24.91 -5.35 -13.26
N PHE A 117 -25.13 -4.69 -14.41
CA PHE A 117 -26.16 -5.12 -15.36
C PHE A 117 -25.97 -6.56 -15.86
N GLY A 118 -24.72 -7.03 -15.94
CA GLY A 118 -24.41 -8.41 -16.34
C GLY A 118 -24.80 -9.46 -15.29
N LEU A 119 -24.95 -9.03 -14.04
CA LEU A 119 -25.32 -9.87 -12.90
C LEU A 119 -26.83 -9.83 -12.62
N LEU A 120 -27.63 -9.13 -13.41
CA LEU A 120 -29.07 -9.02 -13.15
C LEU A 120 -29.83 -10.24 -13.66
N GLY A 121 -30.67 -10.81 -12.80
CA GLY A 121 -31.70 -11.77 -13.17
C GLY A 121 -32.86 -11.07 -13.86
N MET A 122 -32.82 -11.02 -15.20
CA MET A 122 -33.86 -10.38 -16.03
C MET A 122 -34.33 -11.30 -17.15
N THR A 123 -35.57 -11.08 -17.58
CA THR A 123 -36.10 -11.70 -18.79
C THR A 123 -35.31 -11.21 -20.00
N GLN A 124 -34.78 -12.15 -20.79
CA GLN A 124 -33.88 -11.82 -21.89
C GLN A 124 -34.65 -11.67 -23.20
N HIS A 125 -34.16 -10.79 -24.08
CA HIS A 125 -34.70 -10.65 -25.43
C HIS A 125 -34.37 -11.87 -26.28
N VAL A 126 -35.37 -12.43 -26.97
CA VAL A 126 -35.23 -13.69 -27.74
C VAL A 126 -34.20 -13.57 -28.87
N GLY A 127 -34.02 -12.39 -29.45
CA GLY A 127 -33.02 -12.14 -30.49
C GLY A 127 -31.58 -11.91 -29.98
N HIS A 128 -31.38 -11.82 -28.66
CA HIS A 128 -30.04 -11.67 -28.08
C HIS A 128 -29.93 -12.39 -26.73
N PRO A 129 -30.00 -13.74 -26.71
CA PRO A 129 -29.85 -14.51 -25.50
C PRO A 129 -28.39 -14.50 -25.03
N ARG A 130 -28.17 -14.07 -23.78
CA ARG A 130 -26.92 -14.18 -23.03
C ARG A 130 -26.95 -15.47 -22.21
N VAL A 131 -26.35 -16.51 -22.77
CA VAL A 131 -26.26 -17.83 -22.13
C VAL A 131 -25.47 -17.70 -20.82
N GLY A 132 -26.03 -18.23 -19.72
CA GLY A 132 -25.42 -18.13 -18.38
C GLY A 132 -25.81 -16.89 -17.57
N SER A 133 -26.45 -15.88 -18.17
CA SER A 133 -26.93 -14.69 -17.44
C SER A 133 -28.33 -14.89 -16.85
N GLY A 134 -28.54 -14.41 -15.63
CA GLY A 134 -29.85 -14.28 -15.00
C GLY A 134 -30.55 -15.58 -14.57
N GLY A 135 -29.77 -16.66 -14.39
CA GLY A 135 -30.27 -17.97 -13.95
C GLY A 135 -30.52 -18.08 -12.43
N THR A 136 -31.00 -19.25 -12.00
CA THR A 136 -31.12 -19.59 -10.58
C THR A 136 -29.76 -19.90 -9.97
N VAL A 137 -29.54 -19.50 -8.72
CA VAL A 137 -28.31 -19.79 -7.97
C VAL A 137 -28.22 -21.29 -7.68
N ASP A 138 -27.09 -21.91 -8.00
CA ASP A 138 -26.76 -23.26 -7.51
C ASP A 138 -26.18 -23.16 -6.10
N VAL A 139 -26.93 -23.64 -5.12
CA VAL A 139 -26.52 -23.62 -3.70
C VAL A 139 -25.38 -24.58 -3.37
N ARG A 140 -25.02 -25.49 -4.30
CA ARG A 140 -23.90 -26.41 -4.13
C ARG A 140 -22.57 -25.80 -4.55
N ASP A 141 -22.58 -24.74 -5.35
CA ASP A 141 -21.38 -24.00 -5.69
C ASP A 141 -21.05 -23.00 -4.58
N THR A 142 -20.45 -23.52 -3.51
CA THR A 142 -20.04 -22.72 -2.35
C THR A 142 -19.07 -21.62 -2.73
N ALA A 143 -18.20 -21.86 -3.71
CA ALA A 143 -17.23 -20.87 -4.16
C ALA A 143 -17.92 -19.67 -4.85
N ALA A 144 -18.97 -19.90 -5.64
CA ALA A 144 -19.76 -18.81 -6.21
C ALA A 144 -20.59 -18.07 -5.15
N LEU A 145 -21.08 -18.77 -4.12
CA LEU A 145 -21.76 -18.16 -2.96
C LEU A 145 -20.81 -17.26 -2.17
N ASP A 146 -19.58 -17.70 -1.91
CA ASP A 146 -18.58 -16.92 -1.17
C ASP A 146 -18.16 -15.65 -1.93
N ARG A 147 -18.08 -15.71 -3.26
CA ARG A 147 -17.76 -14.55 -4.12
C ARG A 147 -18.95 -13.61 -4.33
N HIS A 148 -20.13 -13.91 -3.80
CA HIS A 148 -21.33 -13.10 -4.03
C HIS A 148 -21.16 -11.65 -3.57
N GLY A 149 -21.54 -10.70 -4.43
CA GLY A 149 -21.43 -9.27 -4.13
C GLY A 149 -19.99 -8.72 -4.11
N GLY A 150 -18.99 -9.55 -4.39
CA GLY A 150 -17.57 -9.21 -4.48
C GLY A 150 -17.09 -8.91 -5.91
N PRO A 151 -15.78 -8.68 -6.10
CA PRO A 151 -15.16 -8.31 -7.39
C PRO A 151 -15.23 -9.41 -8.46
N GLU A 152 -15.50 -10.64 -8.04
CA GLU A 152 -15.59 -11.84 -8.88
C GLU A 152 -16.99 -12.46 -8.83
N ALA A 153 -18.00 -11.68 -8.42
CA ALA A 153 -19.38 -12.12 -8.38
C ALA A 153 -19.85 -12.55 -9.77
N SER A 154 -20.41 -13.75 -9.85
CA SER A 154 -21.01 -14.32 -11.06
C SER A 154 -22.50 -14.64 -10.90
N LEU A 155 -22.98 -14.67 -9.66
CA LEU A 155 -24.36 -15.06 -9.35
C LEU A 155 -25.36 -13.98 -9.77
N ALA A 156 -26.50 -14.43 -10.31
CA ALA A 156 -27.60 -13.55 -10.66
C ALA A 156 -28.18 -12.87 -9.40
N THR A 157 -28.52 -11.59 -9.54
CA THR A 157 -29.01 -10.72 -8.48
C THR A 157 -30.30 -10.05 -8.93
N ARG A 158 -31.15 -9.72 -7.95
CA ARG A 158 -32.34 -8.90 -8.23
C ARG A 158 -31.92 -7.44 -8.40
N PRO A 159 -32.62 -6.66 -9.25
CA PRO A 159 -32.36 -5.24 -9.37
C PRO A 159 -32.65 -4.52 -8.04
N ASP A 160 -31.75 -3.62 -7.68
CA ASP A 160 -31.80 -2.76 -6.50
C ASP A 160 -31.91 -1.31 -6.95
N VAL A 161 -33.05 -0.69 -6.63
CA VAL A 161 -33.37 0.68 -7.06
C VAL A 161 -32.74 1.75 -6.17
N ARG A 162 -32.03 1.38 -5.10
CA ARG A 162 -31.34 2.34 -4.22
C ARG A 162 -30.07 2.86 -4.90
N ARG A 163 -29.74 4.13 -4.67
CA ARG A 163 -28.56 4.78 -5.27
C ARG A 163 -27.25 4.14 -4.81
N ILE A 164 -26.34 3.88 -5.74
CA ILE A 164 -25.04 3.27 -5.44
C ILE A 164 -24.10 4.22 -4.70
N GLY A 165 -24.19 5.52 -4.97
CA GLY A 165 -23.44 6.54 -4.24
C GLY A 165 -23.78 6.61 -2.74
N SER A 166 -24.91 6.06 -2.31
CA SER A 166 -25.27 5.96 -0.88
C SER A 166 -24.69 4.74 -0.17
N GLY A 167 -24.05 3.82 -0.90
CA GLY A 167 -23.56 2.54 -0.39
C GLY A 167 -24.64 1.50 -0.07
N ARG A 168 -25.93 1.80 -0.29
CA ARG A 168 -27.06 0.93 0.11
C ARG A 168 -27.63 0.05 -1.01
N GLY A 169 -27.48 0.44 -2.28
CA GLY A 169 -27.89 -0.36 -3.44
C GLY A 169 -26.75 -0.52 -4.43
N ARG A 170 -26.60 -1.70 -5.02
CA ARG A 170 -25.46 -1.99 -5.91
C ARG A 170 -25.90 -2.53 -7.26
N HIS A 171 -26.77 -3.53 -7.26
CA HIS A 171 -27.13 -4.27 -8.46
C HIS A 171 -28.21 -3.55 -9.28
N ASN A 172 -27.82 -2.70 -10.22
CA ASN A 172 -28.76 -2.05 -11.13
C ASN A 172 -28.12 -1.85 -12.51
N VAL A 173 -28.94 -1.56 -13.53
CA VAL A 173 -28.48 -1.38 -14.91
C VAL A 173 -27.41 -0.27 -15.06
N PRO A 174 -27.59 0.95 -14.51
CA PRO A 174 -26.59 2.00 -14.65
C PRO A 174 -25.39 1.80 -13.71
N ASN A 175 -25.43 0.85 -12.79
CA ASN A 175 -24.45 0.78 -11.72
C ASN A 175 -23.19 0.02 -12.14
N VAL A 176 -22.04 0.58 -11.79
CA VAL A 176 -20.72 -0.02 -11.96
C VAL A 176 -20.03 -0.12 -10.60
N GLY A 177 -19.57 -1.31 -10.24
CA GLY A 177 -18.78 -1.54 -9.03
C GLY A 177 -17.30 -1.28 -9.30
N VAL A 178 -16.70 -0.37 -8.55
CA VAL A 178 -15.26 -0.07 -8.58
C VAL A 178 -14.65 -0.65 -7.32
N PHE A 179 -14.17 -1.90 -7.40
CA PHE A 179 -13.54 -2.59 -6.28
C PHE A 179 -12.07 -2.20 -6.19
N VAL A 180 -11.64 -1.74 -5.01
CA VAL A 180 -10.31 -1.18 -4.80
C VAL A 180 -9.63 -1.89 -3.64
N TRP A 181 -8.38 -2.31 -3.87
CA TRP A 181 -7.50 -2.87 -2.85
C TRP A 181 -6.60 -1.75 -2.30
N ARG A 182 -7.08 -1.08 -1.24
CA ARG A 182 -6.39 0.09 -0.65
C ARG A 182 -5.22 -0.26 0.29
N GLY A 183 -5.09 -1.53 0.67
CA GLY A 183 -4.03 -1.98 1.58
C GLY A 183 -2.74 -2.33 0.85
N GLU A 184 -1.59 -1.90 1.41
CA GLU A 184 -0.30 -2.47 1.00
C GLU A 184 -0.22 -3.91 1.51
N THR A 185 0.23 -4.81 0.65
CA THR A 185 0.48 -6.21 1.03
C THR A 185 1.95 -6.36 1.38
N PHE A 186 2.21 -6.88 2.57
CA PHE A 186 3.55 -7.08 3.10
C PHE A 186 3.82 -8.56 3.30
N THR A 187 5.02 -8.98 2.90
CA THR A 187 5.46 -10.37 3.02
C THR A 187 6.38 -10.48 4.23
N ALA A 188 5.99 -11.29 5.21
CA ALA A 188 6.78 -11.61 6.39
C ALA A 188 7.15 -13.10 6.40
N GLY A 189 8.29 -13.44 6.98
CA GLY A 189 8.83 -14.78 7.08
C GLY A 189 10.06 -15.01 6.18
N PRO A 190 10.83 -16.07 6.46
CA PRO A 190 10.34 -17.30 7.10
C PRO A 190 10.42 -17.33 8.63
N VAL A 191 9.28 -17.56 9.30
CA VAL A 191 9.16 -17.72 10.77
C VAL A 191 8.48 -19.04 11.15
N GLU A 192 8.72 -19.55 12.36
CA GLU A 192 7.97 -20.69 12.89
C GLU A 192 6.53 -20.29 13.25
N ALA A 193 5.55 -21.06 12.78
CA ALA A 193 4.15 -20.86 13.11
C ALA A 193 3.91 -21.07 14.62
N THR A 194 3.16 -20.17 15.25
CA THR A 194 3.01 -20.14 16.71
C THR A 194 2.02 -21.21 17.18
N PRO A 195 2.35 -22.09 18.13
CA PRO A 195 1.39 -23.05 18.68
C PRO A 195 0.29 -22.35 19.48
N VAL A 196 -0.93 -22.86 19.35
CA VAL A 196 -2.08 -22.41 20.16
C VAL A 196 -2.15 -23.26 21.43
N PRO A 197 -2.11 -22.65 22.63
CA PRO A 197 -2.40 -23.36 23.87
C PRO A 197 -3.77 -24.06 23.76
N ASP A 198 -3.85 -25.29 24.24
CA ASP A 198 -5.09 -26.11 24.26
C ASP A 198 -5.62 -26.60 22.89
N GLN A 199 -4.94 -26.28 21.77
CA GLN A 199 -5.29 -26.78 20.43
C GLN A 199 -4.04 -27.33 19.72
N PRO A 200 -3.62 -28.58 20.02
CA PRO A 200 -2.35 -29.13 19.53
C PRO A 200 -2.28 -29.28 18.01
N GLY A 201 -3.43 -29.36 17.32
CA GLY A 201 -3.54 -29.43 15.86
C GLY A 201 -3.59 -28.08 15.14
N VAL A 202 -3.55 -26.95 15.87
CA VAL A 202 -3.66 -25.61 15.30
C VAL A 202 -2.36 -24.83 15.51
N ARG A 203 -1.96 -24.07 14.48
CA ARG A 203 -0.86 -23.10 14.53
C ARG A 203 -1.35 -21.74 14.03
N LEU A 204 -0.88 -20.67 14.63
CA LEU A 204 -1.15 -19.29 14.22
C LEU A 204 -0.02 -18.76 13.35
N VAL A 205 -0.40 -18.02 12.33
CA VAL A 205 0.54 -17.43 11.37
C VAL A 205 1.28 -16.23 11.98
N HIS A 206 0.60 -15.43 12.81
CA HIS A 206 1.21 -14.25 13.42
C HIS A 206 2.26 -14.65 14.48
N PRO A 207 3.47 -14.05 14.47
CA PRO A 207 4.54 -14.45 15.38
C PRO A 207 4.25 -14.10 16.84
N LEU A 208 3.34 -13.17 17.13
CA LEU A 208 2.86 -12.89 18.50
C LEU A 208 1.79 -13.88 19.01
N GLY A 209 1.40 -14.89 18.22
CA GLY A 209 0.37 -15.85 18.65
C GLY A 209 -1.03 -15.25 18.79
N ILE A 210 -1.36 -14.28 17.92
CA ILE A 210 -2.70 -13.68 17.83
C ILE A 210 -3.36 -14.07 16.50
N ASP A 211 -4.69 -14.05 16.47
CA ASP A 211 -5.42 -14.14 15.20
C ASP A 211 -5.12 -12.91 14.35
N ALA A 212 -4.70 -13.11 13.10
CA ALA A 212 -4.41 -12.03 12.18
C ALA A 212 -4.85 -12.40 10.77
N GLU A 213 -5.56 -11.49 10.12
CA GLU A 213 -5.99 -11.67 8.73
C GLU A 213 -4.78 -11.70 7.81
N VAL A 214 -4.71 -12.72 6.96
CA VAL A 214 -3.63 -12.92 5.99
C VAL A 214 -4.21 -13.17 4.61
N THR A 215 -3.50 -12.73 3.59
CA THR A 215 -3.92 -12.88 2.19
C THR A 215 -3.36 -14.13 1.54
N ALA A 216 -2.25 -14.64 2.06
CA ALA A 216 -1.61 -15.85 1.56
C ALA A 216 -0.68 -16.41 2.64
N VAL A 217 -0.52 -17.73 2.65
CA VAL A 217 0.48 -18.44 3.42
C VAL A 217 1.22 -19.40 2.49
N GLU A 218 2.54 -19.36 2.55
CA GLU A 218 3.47 -20.24 1.86
C GLU A 218 4.18 -21.09 2.92
N LEU A 219 4.08 -22.40 2.80
CA LEU A 219 4.84 -23.34 3.63
C LEU A 219 6.27 -23.38 3.11
N VAL A 220 7.22 -23.04 3.96
CA VAL A 220 8.65 -23.03 3.63
C VAL A 220 9.29 -24.35 4.03
N ASP A 221 8.97 -24.85 5.22
CA ASP A 221 9.53 -26.08 5.78
C ASP A 221 8.57 -26.70 6.80
N ILE A 222 8.44 -28.03 6.78
CA ILE A 222 7.53 -28.78 7.66
C ILE A 222 8.09 -30.18 7.94
N ASP A 223 8.12 -30.58 9.21
CA ASP A 223 8.63 -31.90 9.62
C ASP A 223 7.62 -33.02 9.34
N GLY A 224 7.45 -33.37 8.06
CA GLY A 224 6.52 -34.41 7.62
C GLY A 224 5.04 -34.14 7.98
N GLY A 225 4.15 -35.00 7.49
CA GLY A 225 2.70 -34.89 7.74
C GLY A 225 1.90 -34.21 6.62
N PRO A 226 0.56 -34.16 6.77
CA PRO A 226 -0.34 -33.62 5.77
C PRO A 226 -0.23 -32.08 5.67
N ALA A 227 -0.51 -31.54 4.48
CA ALA A 227 -0.63 -30.10 4.30
C ALA A 227 -1.74 -29.54 5.22
N PRO A 228 -1.52 -28.40 5.90
CA PRO A 228 -2.54 -27.77 6.71
C PRO A 228 -3.69 -27.23 5.87
N LEU A 229 -4.88 -27.26 6.45
CA LEU A 229 -5.98 -26.40 6.02
C LEU A 229 -5.70 -24.98 6.52
N VAL A 230 -5.83 -23.98 5.64
CA VAL A 230 -5.49 -22.59 5.95
C VAL A 230 -6.77 -21.77 6.05
N ASP A 231 -7.01 -21.18 7.21
CA ASP A 231 -8.01 -20.13 7.43
C ASP A 231 -7.30 -18.78 7.30
N LEU A 232 -7.59 -18.08 6.20
CA LEU A 232 -6.98 -16.78 5.87
C LEU A 232 -7.54 -15.63 6.70
N ASP A 233 -8.81 -15.71 7.11
CA ASP A 233 -9.47 -14.65 7.89
C ASP A 233 -8.97 -14.63 9.34
N GLN A 234 -8.63 -15.79 9.90
CA GLN A 234 -8.06 -15.88 11.24
C GLN A 234 -6.54 -16.03 11.25
N GLY A 235 -5.93 -16.37 10.12
CA GLY A 235 -4.51 -16.68 10.03
C GLY A 235 -4.15 -17.95 10.79
N ARG A 236 -4.98 -19.00 10.64
CA ARG A 236 -4.83 -20.28 11.33
C ARG A 236 -4.47 -21.40 10.35
N LEU A 237 -3.56 -22.27 10.77
CA LEU A 237 -3.16 -23.50 10.08
C LEU A 237 -3.67 -24.68 10.90
N THR A 238 -4.60 -25.44 10.33
CA THR A 238 -5.22 -26.59 10.99
C THR A 238 -4.75 -27.88 10.35
N PHE A 239 -4.15 -28.75 11.16
CA PHE A 239 -3.63 -30.04 10.72
C PHE A 239 -4.61 -31.16 11.06
N THR A 240 -4.76 -32.13 10.16
CA THR A 240 -5.53 -33.35 10.43
C THR A 240 -4.69 -34.28 11.32
N GLY A 241 -4.64 -33.99 12.62
CA GLY A 241 -3.84 -34.73 13.61
C GLY A 241 -3.02 -33.81 14.52
N ALA A 242 -1.99 -34.35 15.17
CA ALA A 242 -1.03 -33.53 15.89
C ALA A 242 -0.26 -32.66 14.89
N ALA A 243 -0.23 -31.35 15.09
CA ALA A 243 0.53 -30.47 14.22
C ALA A 243 2.03 -30.69 14.42
N PRO A 244 2.83 -30.59 13.35
CA PRO A 244 4.27 -30.84 13.42
C PRO A 244 4.97 -29.88 14.38
N THR A 245 6.13 -30.32 14.85
CA THR A 245 7.01 -29.55 15.72
C THR A 245 7.60 -28.35 15.00
N ARG A 246 7.98 -28.53 13.72
CA ARG A 246 8.50 -27.48 12.86
C ARG A 246 7.51 -27.18 11.74
N CYS A 247 7.19 -25.90 11.58
CA CYS A 247 6.29 -25.41 10.56
C CYS A 247 6.70 -23.98 10.23
N ARG A 248 7.71 -23.84 9.36
CA ARG A 248 8.17 -22.54 8.90
C ARG A 248 7.30 -22.06 7.76
N ILE A 249 6.84 -20.83 7.90
CA ILE A 249 5.94 -20.22 6.95
C ILE A 249 6.45 -18.84 6.55
N ARG A 250 6.12 -18.48 5.32
CA ARG A 250 6.09 -17.10 4.86
C ARG A 250 4.63 -16.74 4.66
N TYR A 251 4.24 -15.54 5.08
CA TYR A 251 2.85 -15.12 4.99
C TYR A 251 2.76 -13.69 4.48
N ARG A 252 1.65 -13.39 3.82
CA ARG A 252 1.34 -12.04 3.34
C ARG A 252 0.17 -11.49 4.11
N TYR A 253 0.32 -10.31 4.68
CA TYR A 253 -0.76 -9.60 5.37
C TYR A 253 -0.94 -8.21 4.77
N ARG A 254 -2.09 -7.60 5.03
CA ARG A 254 -2.37 -6.23 4.57
C ARG A 254 -2.28 -5.25 5.71
N SER A 255 -1.77 -4.05 5.42
CA SER A 255 -1.84 -2.93 6.36
C SER A 255 -2.26 -1.64 5.63
N PRO A 256 -2.96 -0.72 6.33
CA PRO A 256 -3.38 0.54 5.73
C PRO A 256 -2.23 1.47 5.32
N GLY A 257 -1.06 1.27 5.92
CA GLY A 257 0.16 1.99 5.60
C GLY A 257 1.40 1.39 6.28
N ARG A 258 2.53 2.07 6.11
CA ARG A 258 3.84 1.70 6.66
C ARG A 258 4.00 2.19 8.10
N ILE A 259 3.15 1.68 8.97
CA ILE A 259 3.18 1.94 10.41
C ILE A 259 3.51 0.64 11.16
N GLY A 260 4.20 0.74 12.28
CA GLY A 260 4.53 -0.38 13.15
C GLY A 260 5.64 -1.30 12.60
N GLY A 261 5.94 -2.42 13.27
CA GLY A 261 7.06 -3.31 12.95
C GLY A 261 6.89 -4.16 11.69
N GLY A 262 6.31 -3.65 10.59
CA GLY A 262 6.09 -4.38 9.34
C GLY A 262 7.35 -4.57 8.47
N PRO A 263 7.44 -5.60 7.62
CA PRO A 263 8.59 -5.83 6.73
C PRO A 263 8.49 -4.94 5.46
N TYR A 264 8.34 -3.64 5.65
CA TYR A 264 8.32 -2.67 4.56
C TYR A 264 9.70 -2.09 4.31
N ARG A 265 9.84 -1.42 3.16
CA ARG A 265 11.09 -0.78 2.79
C ARG A 265 11.43 0.36 3.75
N ARG A 266 12.66 0.38 4.28
CA ARG A 266 13.15 1.37 5.23
C ARG A 266 14.50 1.93 4.80
N ASP A 267 14.72 3.19 5.13
CA ASP A 267 16.04 3.81 5.07
C ASP A 267 16.81 3.44 6.34
N VAL A 268 17.63 2.40 6.25
CA VAL A 268 18.38 1.86 7.38
C VAL A 268 19.69 2.63 7.54
N ALA A 269 19.99 3.11 8.76
CA ALA A 269 21.24 3.80 9.03
C ALA A 269 22.45 2.86 8.93
N ALA A 270 23.63 3.40 8.66
CA ALA A 270 24.86 2.61 8.65
C ALA A 270 25.07 1.91 10.01
N ALA A 271 25.13 0.57 9.98
CA ALA A 271 25.16 -0.25 11.18
C ALA A 271 26.59 -0.40 11.71
N THR A 272 26.77 -0.34 13.03
CA THR A 272 28.02 -0.74 13.68
C THR A 272 28.17 -2.27 13.65
N ARG A 273 27.06 -2.99 13.79
CA ARG A 273 26.99 -4.46 13.74
C ARG A 273 25.69 -4.91 13.08
N THR A 274 25.74 -5.98 12.29
CA THR A 274 24.55 -6.66 11.73
C THR A 274 24.51 -8.08 12.26
N LEU A 275 23.41 -8.45 12.92
CA LEU A 275 23.21 -9.78 13.51
C LEU A 275 21.97 -10.44 12.93
N THR A 276 22.09 -11.71 12.55
CA THR A 276 21.00 -12.50 11.94
C THR A 276 20.55 -13.66 12.81
N ASP A 277 21.24 -13.92 13.92
CA ASP A 277 20.96 -15.02 14.83
C ASP A 277 20.52 -14.52 16.21
N ALA A 278 19.60 -15.26 16.82
CA ALA A 278 19.02 -14.92 18.12
C ALA A 278 20.07 -14.87 19.24
N THR A 279 21.03 -15.81 19.26
CA THR A 279 22.00 -15.93 20.35
C THR A 279 22.99 -14.76 20.41
N SER A 280 23.51 -14.33 19.27
CA SER A 280 24.39 -13.17 19.16
C SER A 280 23.62 -11.88 19.45
N LEU A 281 22.36 -11.81 19.01
CA LEU A 281 21.48 -10.68 19.32
C LEU A 281 21.28 -10.51 20.83
N LEU A 282 21.04 -11.60 21.56
CA LEU A 282 20.91 -11.57 23.03
C LEU A 282 22.16 -11.04 23.71
N THR A 283 23.33 -11.47 23.25
CA THR A 283 24.62 -11.04 23.83
C THR A 283 24.85 -9.56 23.55
N ALA A 284 24.63 -9.10 22.32
CA ALA A 284 24.84 -7.71 21.92
C ALA A 284 23.86 -6.74 22.60
N LEU A 285 22.61 -7.15 22.83
CA LEU A 285 21.59 -6.32 23.48
C LEU A 285 21.84 -6.09 24.98
N SER A 286 22.66 -6.92 25.64
CA SER A 286 22.97 -6.78 27.07
C SER A 286 23.84 -5.56 27.39
N THR A 287 24.68 -5.14 26.44
CA THR A 287 25.59 -3.99 26.53
C THR A 287 25.60 -3.28 25.17
N LEU A 288 24.61 -2.43 24.93
CA LEU A 288 24.50 -1.75 23.64
C LEU A 288 25.40 -0.51 23.59
N ASP A 289 26.22 -0.44 22.55
CA ASP A 289 27.02 0.71 22.17
C ASP A 289 26.87 0.92 20.65
N GLY A 290 26.47 2.12 20.24
CA GLY A 290 26.22 2.47 18.84
C GLY A 290 24.94 1.90 18.22
N THR A 291 25.02 1.55 16.93
CA THR A 291 23.85 1.10 16.11
C THR A 291 23.94 -0.39 15.78
N LEU A 292 22.93 -1.14 16.20
CA LEU A 292 22.77 -2.56 15.94
C LEU A 292 21.64 -2.80 14.92
N THR A 293 21.96 -3.49 13.83
CA THR A 293 20.96 -3.93 12.84
C THR A 293 20.63 -5.40 13.01
N VAL A 294 19.34 -5.71 13.11
CA VAL A 294 18.82 -7.08 13.19
C VAL A 294 18.34 -7.52 11.81
N GLY A 295 19.04 -8.48 11.21
CA GLY A 295 18.73 -9.03 9.90
C GLY A 295 17.74 -10.20 9.97
N GLY A 296 16.79 -10.23 9.03
CA GLY A 296 15.78 -11.28 8.93
C GLY A 296 14.69 -11.21 9.99
N ASP A 297 13.74 -12.14 9.91
CA ASP A 297 12.56 -12.18 10.77
C ASP A 297 12.81 -13.02 12.03
N VAL A 298 13.88 -12.68 12.75
CA VAL A 298 14.28 -13.40 13.98
C VAL A 298 13.19 -13.23 15.05
N VAL A 299 12.81 -14.34 15.70
CA VAL A 299 11.85 -14.34 16.82
C VAL A 299 12.57 -14.67 18.12
N LEU A 300 12.59 -13.74 19.06
CA LEU A 300 13.08 -13.92 20.43
C LEU A 300 11.90 -14.23 21.35
N ASP A 301 11.86 -15.44 21.89
CA ASP A 301 10.78 -15.90 22.76
C ASP A 301 11.15 -15.82 24.25
N ARG A 302 11.45 -14.60 24.73
CA ARG A 302 11.82 -14.34 26.11
C ARG A 302 11.75 -12.85 26.45
N ASP A 303 11.78 -12.54 27.75
CA ASP A 303 11.97 -11.18 28.24
C ASP A 303 13.40 -10.70 28.02
N MET A 304 13.55 -9.40 27.78
CA MET A 304 14.82 -8.73 27.48
C MET A 304 15.04 -7.50 28.34
N THR A 305 16.29 -7.30 28.76
CA THR A 305 16.74 -6.06 29.41
C THR A 305 17.89 -5.47 28.63
N VAL A 306 17.73 -4.25 28.14
CA VAL A 306 18.76 -3.47 27.44
C VAL A 306 19.27 -2.41 28.39
N THR A 307 20.57 -2.42 28.66
CA THR A 307 21.22 -1.36 29.44
C THR A 307 22.05 -0.52 28.48
N ALA A 308 21.60 0.71 28.24
CA ALA A 308 22.34 1.65 27.43
C ALA A 308 23.43 2.30 28.31
N ALA A 309 24.68 1.92 28.08
CA ALA A 309 25.82 2.43 28.84
C ALA A 309 26.28 3.77 28.24
N GLY A 310 26.31 4.83 29.06
CA GLY A 310 26.80 6.15 28.64
C GLY A 310 26.46 7.24 29.64
N THR A 311 27.27 8.31 29.64
CA THR A 311 26.97 9.59 30.32
C THR A 311 27.15 10.70 29.29
N GLY A 312 26.17 11.61 29.17
CA GLY A 312 26.13 12.63 28.11
C GLY A 312 25.13 12.31 26.98
N ASP A 313 25.20 13.05 25.88
CA ASP A 313 24.28 12.97 24.71
C ASP A 313 24.65 11.78 23.79
N VAL A 314 24.37 10.57 24.26
CA VAL A 314 24.68 9.32 23.55
C VAL A 314 23.40 8.75 22.94
N THR A 315 23.44 8.42 21.65
CA THR A 315 22.34 7.72 20.95
C THR A 315 22.71 6.26 20.70
N VAL A 316 21.81 5.38 21.11
CA VAL A 316 21.97 3.93 21.08
C VAL A 316 20.79 3.35 20.28
N THR A 317 21.06 2.67 19.16
CA THR A 317 20.02 2.30 18.19
C THR A 317 19.96 0.79 18.00
N VAL A 318 18.76 0.22 18.08
CA VAL A 318 18.45 -1.14 17.61
C VAL A 318 17.44 -1.03 16.47
N GLN A 319 17.85 -1.37 15.27
CA GLN A 319 17.03 -1.24 14.07
C GLN A 319 16.85 -2.57 13.34
N ALA A 320 15.70 -2.78 12.74
CA ALA A 320 15.47 -3.88 11.81
C ALA A 320 16.17 -3.59 10.47
N ALA A 321 16.68 -4.64 9.81
CA ALA A 321 17.13 -4.54 8.44
C ALA A 321 15.97 -4.24 7.48
N ASP A 322 16.31 -3.78 6.28
CA ASP A 322 15.34 -3.51 5.22
C ASP A 322 14.51 -4.77 4.90
N GLY A 323 13.19 -4.61 4.77
CA GLY A 323 12.27 -5.72 4.51
C GLY A 323 12.19 -6.79 5.61
N SER A 324 12.73 -6.53 6.81
CA SER A 324 12.71 -7.47 7.94
C SER A 324 11.74 -7.04 9.06
N ARG A 325 11.22 -8.02 9.80
CA ARG A 325 10.37 -7.91 11.00
C ARG A 325 10.97 -8.78 12.12
N PRO A 326 11.98 -8.28 12.83
CA PRO A 326 12.41 -8.89 14.08
C PRO A 326 11.28 -8.83 15.11
N THR A 327 11.06 -9.93 15.81
CA THR A 327 9.98 -10.06 16.80
C THR A 327 10.54 -10.44 18.17
N LEU A 328 10.12 -9.75 19.21
CA LEU A 328 10.35 -10.08 20.61
C LEU A 328 9.01 -10.42 21.24
N ARG A 329 8.77 -11.67 21.65
CA ARG A 329 7.49 -12.07 22.27
C ARG A 329 7.37 -11.61 23.73
N GLY A 330 8.49 -11.57 24.45
CA GLY A 330 8.52 -11.17 25.86
C GLY A 330 8.52 -9.67 26.11
N ALA A 331 8.62 -9.29 27.38
CA ALA A 331 8.73 -7.90 27.82
C ALA A 331 10.10 -7.31 27.51
N LEU A 332 10.16 -5.99 27.26
CA LEU A 332 11.41 -5.27 27.03
C LEU A 332 11.60 -4.19 28.10
N ARG A 333 12.64 -4.33 28.91
CA ARG A 333 13.06 -3.32 29.88
C ARG A 333 14.28 -2.58 29.37
N ILE A 334 14.26 -1.26 29.43
CA ILE A 334 15.34 -0.40 28.95
C ILE A 334 15.82 0.44 30.12
N ARG A 335 17.09 0.32 30.47
CA ARG A 335 17.74 1.15 31.49
C ARG A 335 18.59 2.21 30.80
N ALA A 336 18.21 3.47 30.99
CA ALA A 336 18.92 4.60 30.39
C ALA A 336 19.04 5.77 31.39
N GLY A 337 20.27 6.25 31.56
CA GLY A 337 20.56 7.44 32.37
C GLY A 337 20.15 8.74 31.67
N ALA A 338 20.19 9.85 32.40
CA ALA A 338 19.92 11.18 31.83
C ALA A 338 20.88 11.50 30.67
N GLY A 339 20.35 12.04 29.58
CA GLY A 339 21.10 12.36 28.35
C GLY A 339 21.22 11.21 27.34
N VAL A 340 20.90 9.97 27.73
CA VAL A 340 20.96 8.82 26.82
C VAL A 340 19.66 8.70 26.02
N ARG A 341 19.77 8.63 24.69
CA ARG A 341 18.66 8.37 23.76
C ARG A 341 18.73 6.94 23.25
N VAL A 342 17.69 6.15 23.51
CA VAL A 342 17.56 4.78 23.00
C VAL A 342 16.53 4.76 21.88
N VAL A 343 16.96 4.38 20.67
CA VAL A 343 16.10 4.29 19.48
C VAL A 343 15.84 2.83 19.15
N LEU A 344 14.57 2.44 19.12
CA LEU A 344 14.12 1.16 18.58
C LEU A 344 13.41 1.41 17.27
N ASP A 345 13.89 0.79 16.19
CA ASP A 345 13.36 0.99 14.85
C ASP A 345 12.93 -0.33 14.20
N GLY A 346 11.66 -0.44 13.83
CA GLY A 346 11.19 -1.55 13.00
C GLY A 346 10.93 -2.88 13.73
N LEU A 347 10.75 -2.85 15.05
CA LEU A 347 10.59 -4.05 15.89
C LEU A 347 9.13 -4.37 16.19
N LEU A 348 8.79 -5.65 16.25
CA LEU A 348 7.52 -6.16 16.79
C LEU A 348 7.74 -6.69 18.21
N ILE A 349 7.16 -6.05 19.21
CA ILE A 349 7.36 -6.38 20.63
C ILE A 349 6.01 -6.78 21.22
N GLY A 350 5.87 -8.05 21.59
CA GLY A 350 4.64 -8.62 22.14
C GLY A 350 4.37 -8.20 23.58
N GLY A 351 5.41 -8.17 24.42
CA GLY A 351 5.32 -7.76 25.82
C GLY A 351 5.39 -6.25 26.02
N PRO A 352 5.18 -5.78 27.26
CA PRO A 352 5.25 -4.35 27.58
C PRO A 352 6.68 -3.83 27.43
N VAL A 353 6.81 -2.59 26.97
CA VAL A 353 8.09 -1.87 26.94
C VAL A 353 8.15 -0.90 28.11
N THR A 354 9.17 -1.01 28.95
CA THR A 354 9.36 -0.15 30.13
C THR A 354 10.71 0.56 30.07
N LEU A 355 10.69 1.87 30.18
CA LEU A 355 11.87 2.70 30.35
C LEU A 355 12.11 2.99 31.84
N ASP A 356 13.20 2.45 32.37
CA ASP A 356 13.70 2.70 33.71
C ASP A 356 14.79 3.80 33.64
N GLY A 357 14.50 4.98 34.19
CA GLY A 357 15.44 6.08 34.32
C GLY A 357 14.98 7.40 33.69
N ALA A 358 15.93 8.32 33.50
CA ALA A 358 15.71 9.67 32.98
C ALA A 358 16.17 9.85 31.52
N GLY A 359 16.53 8.76 30.83
CA GLY A 359 16.84 8.77 29.41
C GLY A 359 15.60 9.00 28.54
N GLN A 360 15.81 9.11 27.23
CA GLN A 360 14.73 9.23 26.24
C GLN A 360 14.58 7.93 25.46
N LEU A 361 13.35 7.42 25.35
CA LEU A 361 13.03 6.27 24.50
C LEU A 361 12.32 6.74 23.23
N VAL A 362 12.89 6.39 22.08
CA VAL A 362 12.31 6.62 20.76
C VAL A 362 11.87 5.30 20.17
N LEU A 363 10.57 5.16 19.91
CA LEU A 363 10.02 4.02 19.17
C LEU A 363 9.64 4.50 17.78
N ARG A 364 10.41 4.08 16.79
CA ARG A 364 10.17 4.37 15.38
C ARG A 364 9.73 3.11 14.66
N HIS A 365 8.66 3.16 13.86
CA HIS A 365 8.19 1.98 13.11
C HIS A 365 8.06 0.71 13.98
N CYS A 366 7.67 0.86 15.25
CA CYS A 366 7.58 -0.26 16.20
C CYS A 366 6.12 -0.65 16.43
N THR A 367 5.86 -1.92 16.73
CA THR A 367 4.55 -2.35 17.22
C THR A 367 4.67 -2.95 18.60
N VAL A 368 3.97 -2.38 19.57
CA VAL A 368 3.98 -2.76 20.98
C VAL A 368 2.55 -2.91 21.50
N PRO A 369 1.83 -4.01 21.18
CA PRO A 369 0.42 -4.16 21.53
C PRO A 369 0.16 -4.15 23.05
N ALA A 370 1.11 -4.60 23.87
CA ALA A 370 1.01 -4.58 25.32
C ALA A 370 1.22 -3.18 25.95
N GLY A 371 1.67 -2.20 25.16
CA GLY A 371 1.84 -0.82 25.62
C GLY A 371 3.26 -0.45 26.07
N VAL A 372 3.41 0.84 26.37
CA VAL A 372 4.70 1.47 26.67
C VAL A 372 4.57 2.32 27.93
N THR A 373 5.55 2.16 28.83
CA THR A 373 5.63 2.93 30.07
C THR A 373 6.97 3.65 30.16
N GLY A 374 6.97 4.96 30.42
CA GLY A 374 8.21 5.71 30.56
C GLY A 374 8.02 7.23 30.72
N SER A 375 9.09 7.90 31.13
CA SER A 375 9.10 9.33 31.44
C SER A 375 9.27 10.23 30.21
N GLN A 376 10.22 9.93 29.32
CA GLN A 376 10.46 10.69 28.09
C GLN A 376 10.29 9.78 26.88
N LEU A 377 9.12 9.87 26.23
CA LEU A 377 8.73 8.99 25.13
C LEU A 377 8.56 9.77 23.83
N LEU A 378 9.16 9.26 22.76
CA LEU A 378 8.95 9.73 21.39
C LEU A 378 8.46 8.55 20.54
N LEU A 379 7.26 8.66 19.97
CA LEU A 379 6.65 7.63 19.13
C LEU A 379 6.53 8.16 17.70
N GLU A 380 7.13 7.48 16.73
CA GLU A 380 7.10 7.86 15.32
C GLU A 380 6.67 6.67 14.48
N SER A 381 5.55 6.78 13.75
CA SER A 381 5.04 5.66 12.94
C SER A 381 4.88 4.37 13.74
N THR A 382 4.50 4.49 15.02
CA THR A 382 4.45 3.37 15.97
C THR A 382 3.01 3.00 16.30
N VAL A 383 2.76 1.70 16.45
CA VAL A 383 1.52 1.16 16.98
C VAL A 383 1.75 0.75 18.42
N SER A 384 1.10 1.43 19.35
CA SER A 384 1.20 1.14 20.78
C SER A 384 -0.14 0.73 21.34
N GLY A 385 -0.11 -0.23 22.27
CA GLY A 385 -1.15 -0.43 23.27
C GLY A 385 -1.27 0.77 24.22
N PRO A 386 -1.65 0.55 25.48
CA PRO A 386 -1.74 1.60 26.48
C PRO A 386 -0.40 2.34 26.66
N VAL A 387 -0.41 3.67 26.62
CA VAL A 387 0.76 4.48 26.98
C VAL A 387 0.58 5.03 28.38
N ARG A 388 1.53 4.75 29.27
CA ARG A 388 1.48 5.17 30.68
C ARG A 388 2.70 6.02 31.01
N GLN A 389 2.45 7.21 31.54
CA GLN A 389 3.50 8.12 31.97
C GLN A 389 3.38 8.43 33.46
N PRO A 390 4.50 8.48 34.20
CA PRO A 390 4.51 9.03 35.55
C PRO A 390 4.40 10.56 35.52
N ASP A 391 4.17 11.20 36.66
CA ASP A 391 4.11 12.67 36.75
C ASP A 391 5.46 13.32 36.38
N GLY A 392 5.43 14.50 35.75
CA GLY A 392 6.61 15.21 35.26
C GLY A 392 7.16 14.67 33.93
N SER A 393 6.34 13.96 33.16
CA SER A 393 6.75 13.21 31.97
C SER A 393 6.22 13.83 30.69
N ARG A 394 6.90 13.55 29.58
CA ARG A 394 6.52 14.07 28.26
C ARG A 394 6.43 12.98 27.21
N LEU A 395 5.32 12.98 26.47
CA LEU A 395 5.11 12.17 25.27
C LEU A 395 5.05 13.10 24.05
N ALA A 396 5.83 12.78 23.03
CA ALA A 396 5.61 13.27 21.68
C ALA A 396 5.27 12.08 20.79
N ALA A 397 4.17 12.14 20.05
CA ALA A 397 3.79 11.08 19.13
C ALA A 397 3.41 11.66 17.77
N THR A 398 3.98 11.08 16.71
CA THR A 398 3.77 11.48 15.33
C THR A 398 3.41 10.26 14.47
N ASP A 399 2.41 10.39 13.61
CA ASP A 399 1.97 9.34 12.67
C ASP A 399 1.73 7.97 13.36
N SER A 400 1.20 7.99 14.59
CA SER A 400 1.17 6.83 15.49
C SER A 400 -0.25 6.41 15.88
N VAL A 401 -0.45 5.14 16.23
CA VAL A 401 -1.72 4.62 16.79
C VAL A 401 -1.52 4.29 18.26
N LEU A 402 -2.42 4.79 19.12
CA LEU A 402 -2.46 4.49 20.55
C LEU A 402 -3.76 3.77 20.90
N ALA A 403 -3.69 2.70 21.68
CA ALA A 403 -4.91 2.06 22.18
C ALA A 403 -5.61 2.97 23.22
N GLU A 404 -4.88 3.51 24.18
CA GLU A 404 -5.34 4.41 25.24
C GLU A 404 -4.14 5.12 25.88
N GLY A 405 -4.38 6.14 26.71
CA GLY A 405 -3.29 6.91 27.32
C GLY A 405 -3.60 7.44 28.71
N THR A 406 -2.66 7.25 29.65
CA THR A 406 -2.56 8.01 30.90
C THR A 406 -1.26 8.80 30.85
N LEU A 407 -1.38 10.08 30.56
CA LEU A 407 -0.30 10.95 30.12
C LEU A 407 -0.16 12.13 31.10
N ASP A 408 1.02 12.74 31.14
CA ASP A 408 1.21 14.00 31.85
C ASP A 408 1.21 15.16 30.85
N VAL A 409 2.33 15.37 30.14
CA VAL A 409 2.39 16.33 29.02
C VAL A 409 2.45 15.57 27.68
N ALA A 410 1.44 15.75 26.84
CA ALA A 410 1.33 15.05 25.56
C ALA A 410 1.22 15.98 24.35
N GLU A 411 2.06 15.74 23.35
CA GLU A 411 2.05 16.39 22.04
C GLU A 411 1.79 15.33 20.96
N LEU A 412 0.61 15.40 20.35
CA LEU A 412 0.16 14.42 19.36
C LEU A 412 -0.01 15.09 18.00
N THR A 413 0.67 14.58 16.97
CA THR A 413 0.53 15.06 15.59
C THR A 413 0.21 13.89 14.68
N ARG A 414 -0.93 13.93 13.98
CA ARG A 414 -1.37 12.81 13.13
C ARG A 414 -1.42 11.49 13.90
N VAL A 415 -2.06 11.50 15.07
CA VAL A 415 -2.22 10.32 15.92
C VAL A 415 -3.66 9.84 15.90
N THR A 416 -3.88 8.52 15.89
CA THR A 416 -5.20 7.92 16.11
C THR A 416 -5.23 7.26 17.48
N VAL A 417 -6.17 7.67 18.34
CA VAL A 417 -6.36 7.06 19.66
C VAL A 417 -7.71 6.37 19.73
N LEU A 418 -7.70 5.06 19.99
CA LEU A 418 -8.90 4.20 19.94
C LEU A 418 -9.70 4.13 21.24
N GLY A 419 -9.08 4.51 22.36
CA GLY A 419 -9.64 4.42 23.70
C GLY A 419 -9.50 5.75 24.47
N PRO A 420 -9.74 5.73 25.79
CA PRO A 420 -9.72 6.94 26.60
C PRO A 420 -8.31 7.51 26.73
N VAL A 421 -8.22 8.84 26.78
CA VAL A 421 -6.99 9.57 27.10
C VAL A 421 -7.24 10.52 28.26
N THR A 422 -6.43 10.38 29.31
CA THR A 422 -6.30 11.34 30.39
C THR A 422 -4.92 11.97 30.33
N ALA A 423 -4.84 13.30 30.36
CA ALA A 423 -3.58 14.03 30.34
C ALA A 423 -3.53 15.12 31.43
N GLY A 424 -2.34 15.53 31.88
CA GLY A 424 -2.18 16.81 32.56
C GLY A 424 -2.42 17.96 31.57
N ARG A 425 -1.61 17.98 30.51
CA ARG A 425 -1.69 18.90 29.38
C ARG A 425 -1.64 18.16 28.05
N LEU A 426 -2.61 18.41 27.18
CA LEU A 426 -2.70 17.79 25.85
C LEU A 426 -2.70 18.84 24.75
N THR A 427 -1.77 18.72 23.81
CA THR A 427 -1.80 19.42 22.52
C THR A 427 -1.88 18.40 21.40
N ALA A 428 -2.94 18.46 20.59
CA ALA A 428 -3.13 17.56 19.46
C ALA A 428 -3.36 18.33 18.16
N MET A 429 -2.76 17.85 17.08
CA MET A 429 -2.89 18.39 15.73
C MET A 429 -3.20 17.25 14.75
N GLU A 430 -4.16 17.46 13.86
CA GLU A 430 -4.52 16.50 12.79
C GLU A 430 -4.77 15.08 13.32
N SER A 431 -5.35 14.95 14.51
CA SER A 431 -5.46 13.68 15.24
C SER A 431 -6.92 13.22 15.40
N ILE A 432 -7.13 11.92 15.50
CA ILE A 432 -8.46 11.31 15.66
C ILE A 432 -8.56 10.66 17.04
N PHE A 433 -9.64 10.95 17.76
CA PHE A 433 -9.95 10.37 19.05
C PHE A 433 -11.28 9.63 18.97
N ALA A 434 -11.31 8.34 19.32
CA ALA A 434 -12.54 7.56 19.40
C ALA A 434 -13.38 7.92 20.63
N VAL A 435 -12.73 8.41 21.69
CA VAL A 435 -13.34 8.91 22.93
C VAL A 435 -12.80 10.32 23.17
N ASP A 436 -13.65 11.25 23.61
CA ASP A 436 -13.19 12.63 23.86
C ASP A 436 -12.04 12.65 24.88
N PRO A 437 -10.90 13.29 24.55
CA PRO A 437 -9.77 13.34 25.46
C PRO A 437 -10.10 14.25 26.65
N THR A 438 -9.60 13.88 27.81
CA THR A 438 -9.74 14.65 29.05
C THR A 438 -8.38 15.13 29.52
N ALA A 439 -8.32 16.35 30.06
CA ALA A 439 -7.12 16.80 30.75
C ALA A 439 -7.44 17.60 32.00
N THR A 440 -6.55 17.54 32.99
CA THR A 440 -6.70 18.26 34.26
C THR A 440 -6.36 19.75 34.14
N GLU A 441 -5.43 20.12 33.25
CA GLU A 441 -5.00 21.52 33.07
C GLU A 441 -5.48 22.14 31.76
N THR A 442 -5.07 21.59 30.60
CA THR A 442 -5.34 22.22 29.30
C THR A 442 -5.43 21.20 28.17
N VAL A 443 -6.45 21.36 27.32
CA VAL A 443 -6.60 20.62 26.06
C VAL A 443 -6.60 21.61 24.90
N THR A 444 -5.66 21.46 23.96
CA THR A 444 -5.61 22.22 22.70
C THR A 444 -5.72 21.26 21.52
N LEU A 445 -6.83 21.33 20.77
CA LEU A 445 -7.07 20.49 19.59
C LEU A 445 -7.07 21.37 18.32
N ARG A 446 -6.29 21.00 17.31
CA ARG A 446 -6.23 21.70 16.00
C ARG A 446 -6.46 20.71 14.88
N SER A 447 -7.50 20.94 14.07
CA SER A 447 -7.86 20.02 12.97
C SER A 447 -8.03 18.57 13.42
N CYS A 448 -8.52 18.36 14.65
CA CYS A 448 -8.76 17.03 15.22
C CYS A 448 -10.21 16.60 15.04
N VAL A 449 -10.44 15.29 15.12
CA VAL A 449 -11.77 14.67 15.16
C VAL A 449 -11.96 13.96 16.50
N ALA A 450 -13.08 14.24 17.17
CA ALA A 450 -13.48 13.62 18.42
C ALA A 450 -15.03 13.56 18.51
N PRO A 451 -15.62 12.68 19.34
CA PRO A 451 -17.07 12.52 19.42
C PRO A 451 -17.85 13.82 19.70
N ALA A 452 -17.38 14.68 20.60
CA ALA A 452 -18.02 15.96 20.91
C ALA A 452 -18.07 16.90 19.68
N GLY A 453 -17.04 16.85 18.82
CA GLY A 453 -16.99 17.66 17.60
C GLY A 453 -17.87 17.11 16.47
N LEU A 454 -18.09 15.79 16.43
CA LEU A 454 -18.91 15.13 15.39
C LEU A 454 -20.37 14.92 15.78
N GLY A 455 -20.71 14.93 17.07
CA GLY A 455 -22.00 14.47 17.60
C GLY A 455 -22.19 12.95 17.52
N ARG A 456 -21.13 12.20 17.18
CA ARG A 456 -21.10 10.73 17.08
C ARG A 456 -19.67 10.21 17.21
N THR A 457 -19.51 8.95 17.57
CA THR A 457 -18.20 8.29 17.57
C THR A 457 -17.65 8.15 16.15
N PRO A 458 -16.35 8.46 15.92
CA PRO A 458 -15.66 8.12 14.67
C PRO A 458 -15.67 6.61 14.42
N ARG A 459 -15.84 6.20 13.17
CA ARG A 459 -15.84 4.78 12.82
C ARG A 459 -14.50 4.37 12.21
N PHE A 460 -14.06 3.17 12.54
CA PHE A 460 -12.85 2.56 12.00
C PHE A 460 -13.21 1.27 11.28
N ARG A 461 -12.40 0.86 10.29
CA ARG A 461 -12.57 -0.43 9.61
C ARG A 461 -12.41 -1.60 10.58
N ALA A 462 -11.37 -1.52 11.42
CA ALA A 462 -11.17 -2.45 12.53
C ALA A 462 -10.53 -1.74 13.73
N THR A 463 -10.91 -2.19 14.93
CA THR A 463 -10.33 -1.74 16.21
C THR A 463 -9.50 -2.83 16.89
N ARG A 464 -9.57 -4.07 16.39
CA ARG A 464 -8.78 -5.20 16.87
C ARG A 464 -7.43 -5.21 16.15
N TYR A 465 -6.34 -5.21 16.91
CA TYR A 465 -5.01 -5.40 16.33
C TYR A 465 -4.91 -6.77 15.64
N GLY A 466 -4.31 -6.81 14.44
CA GLY A 466 -4.23 -8.01 13.60
C GLY A 466 -5.34 -8.15 12.56
N ALA A 467 -6.44 -7.40 12.68
CA ALA A 467 -7.44 -7.30 11.61
C ALA A 467 -7.03 -6.29 10.53
N TRP A 468 -7.46 -6.50 9.29
CA TRP A 468 -7.26 -5.52 8.23
C TRP A 468 -7.96 -4.20 8.55
N GLY A 469 -7.29 -3.08 8.27
CA GLY A 469 -7.85 -1.77 8.57
C GLY A 469 -7.76 -1.36 10.05
N TYR A 470 -6.86 -1.96 10.82
CA TYR A 470 -6.63 -1.58 12.22
C TYR A 470 -6.36 -0.07 12.35
N ALA A 471 -7.23 0.62 13.10
CA ALA A 471 -7.22 2.08 13.31
C ALA A 471 -7.34 2.93 12.03
N ASP A 472 -7.71 2.31 10.91
CA ASP A 472 -7.98 3.00 9.65
C ASP A 472 -9.39 3.60 9.68
N PRO A 473 -9.58 4.90 9.41
CA PRO A 473 -10.90 5.49 9.35
C PRO A 473 -11.80 4.77 8.34
N ALA A 474 -13.06 4.56 8.73
CA ALA A 474 -14.05 3.91 7.86
C ALA A 474 -14.37 4.81 6.64
N PRO A 475 -14.89 4.24 5.53
CA PRO A 475 -15.30 5.02 4.37
C PRO A 475 -16.24 6.18 4.76
N GLY A 476 -15.89 7.38 4.30
CA GLY A 476 -16.62 8.62 4.61
C GLY A 476 -16.12 9.37 5.84
N GLU A 477 -15.20 8.80 6.61
CA GLU A 477 -14.41 9.54 7.60
C GLU A 477 -13.21 10.23 6.92
N ARG A 478 -12.66 11.27 7.55
CA ARG A 478 -11.48 11.99 7.06
C ARG A 478 -10.22 11.12 7.19
N ALA A 479 -9.66 10.67 6.07
CA ALA A 479 -8.43 9.89 6.01
C ALA A 479 -7.14 10.74 5.88
N ASP A 480 -7.30 12.07 5.78
CA ASP A 480 -6.23 13.09 5.74
C ASP A 480 -5.68 13.44 7.12
N ILE A 481 -6.25 12.88 8.20
CA ILE A 481 -5.85 13.07 9.58
C ILE A 481 -5.68 11.71 10.29
N GLY A 482 -5.08 11.71 11.48
CA GLY A 482 -4.77 10.51 12.24
C GLY A 482 -3.51 9.79 11.75
N ALA A 483 -3.27 8.60 12.30
CA ALA A 483 -2.03 7.84 12.13
C ALA A 483 -1.63 7.56 10.66
N TYR A 484 -2.62 7.50 9.77
CA TYR A 484 -2.42 7.16 8.37
C TYR A 484 -2.48 8.37 7.43
N ALA A 485 -2.54 9.60 7.94
CA ALA A 485 -2.58 10.82 7.14
C ALA A 485 -1.44 10.90 6.10
N GLY A 486 -0.22 10.46 6.48
CA GLY A 486 0.95 10.40 5.60
C GLY A 486 0.81 9.49 4.38
N SER A 487 -0.16 8.56 4.37
CA SER A 487 -0.42 7.67 3.23
C SER A 487 -1.07 8.38 2.02
N ARG A 488 -1.44 9.67 2.16
CA ARG A 488 -2.11 10.48 1.11
C ARG A 488 -3.37 9.84 0.53
N ARG A 489 -4.05 9.00 1.30
CA ARG A 489 -5.29 8.31 0.89
C ARG A 489 -6.35 9.23 0.33
N THR A 490 -6.57 10.40 0.93
CA THR A 490 -7.55 11.37 0.43
C THR A 490 -7.18 11.90 -0.96
N HIS A 491 -5.89 12.07 -1.25
CA HIS A 491 -5.44 12.44 -2.60
C HIS A 491 -5.66 11.30 -3.58
N HIS A 492 -5.35 10.06 -3.20
CA HIS A 492 -5.61 8.89 -4.05
C HIS A 492 -7.11 8.68 -4.27
N ASP A 493 -7.96 8.88 -3.25
CA ASP A 493 -9.42 8.81 -3.39
C ASP A 493 -9.97 9.92 -4.26
N ALA A 494 -9.43 11.15 -4.16
CA ALA A 494 -9.81 12.26 -5.05
C ALA A 494 -9.38 11.97 -6.50
N ALA A 495 -8.17 11.46 -6.70
CA ALA A 495 -7.68 11.04 -8.00
C ALA A 495 -8.53 9.90 -8.59
N LEU A 496 -8.91 8.91 -7.77
CA LEU A 496 -9.81 7.83 -8.15
C LEU A 496 -11.16 8.36 -8.61
N ARG A 497 -11.77 9.27 -7.84
CA ARG A 497 -13.04 9.90 -8.21
C ARG A 497 -12.93 10.67 -9.51
N ALA A 498 -11.88 11.48 -9.68
CA ALA A 498 -11.65 12.22 -10.93
C ALA A 498 -11.51 11.27 -12.13
N VAL A 499 -10.77 10.18 -11.98
CA VAL A 499 -10.65 9.15 -13.04
C VAL A 499 -11.98 8.45 -13.31
N VAL A 500 -12.74 8.12 -12.26
CA VAL A 500 -14.06 7.53 -12.43
C VAL A 500 -14.97 8.49 -13.20
N ASP A 501 -15.04 9.76 -12.80
CA ASP A 501 -15.86 10.78 -13.47
C ASP A 501 -15.42 11.01 -14.92
N GLU A 502 -14.12 10.91 -15.21
CA GLU A 502 -13.58 11.01 -16.56
C GLU A 502 -13.90 9.77 -17.40
N TYR A 503 -13.66 8.56 -16.90
CA TYR A 503 -13.70 7.34 -17.72
C TYR A 503 -15.07 6.67 -17.74
N LEU A 504 -15.97 7.01 -16.83
CA LEU A 504 -17.30 6.43 -16.73
C LEU A 504 -18.22 7.02 -17.84
N PRO A 505 -18.86 6.17 -18.67
CA PRO A 505 -19.85 6.62 -19.64
C PRO A 505 -21.00 7.40 -19.01
N TYR A 506 -21.52 8.38 -19.75
CA TYR A 506 -22.69 9.14 -19.34
C TYR A 506 -23.88 8.23 -19.04
N GLY A 507 -24.56 8.49 -17.92
CA GLY A 507 -25.73 7.72 -17.48
C GLY A 507 -25.41 6.49 -16.62
N LEU A 508 -24.13 6.15 -16.40
CA LEU A 508 -23.71 5.16 -15.42
C LEU A 508 -23.39 5.82 -14.06
N GLU A 509 -23.56 5.07 -12.98
CA GLU A 509 -23.21 5.47 -11.61
C GLU A 509 -22.16 4.49 -11.04
N ALA A 510 -21.05 5.02 -10.52
CA ALA A 510 -20.02 4.19 -9.91
C ALA A 510 -20.17 4.10 -8.39
N GLY A 511 -20.03 2.87 -7.86
CA GLY A 511 -19.86 2.61 -6.44
C GLY A 511 -18.43 2.19 -6.15
N ILE A 512 -17.68 3.01 -5.42
CA ILE A 512 -16.33 2.65 -4.96
C ILE A 512 -16.46 1.76 -3.73
N ILE A 513 -15.96 0.53 -3.83
CA ILE A 513 -16.09 -0.52 -2.83
C ILE A 513 -14.70 -0.95 -2.43
N ASP A 514 -14.42 -0.91 -1.12
CA ASP A 514 -13.21 -1.52 -0.59
C ASP A 514 -13.29 -3.04 -0.63
N VAL A 515 -12.22 -3.65 -1.13
CA VAL A 515 -11.99 -5.07 -0.94
C VAL A 515 -11.17 -5.23 0.34
N PRO A 516 -11.67 -5.99 1.34
CA PRO A 516 -10.89 -6.33 2.53
C PRO A 516 -9.60 -7.06 2.16
#